data_AF-A0A4U1ELX9-F1
#
_entry.id   AF-A0A4U1ELX9-F1
#
_cell.length_a   1.000
_cell.length_b   1.000
_cell.length_c   1.000
_cell.angle_alpha   90.00
_cell.angle_beta   90.00
_cell.angle_gamma   90.00
#
_symmetry.space_group_name_H-M   'P 1'
#
loop_
_entity.id
_entity.type
_entity.pdbx_description
1 polymer ?
#
loop_
_entity_poly.entity_id
_entity_poly.type
_entity_poly.pdbx_seq_one_letter_code
_entity_poly.pdbx_strand_id
1 'polypeptide(L)'
;STMLPKSDVLSQDELRKKLYQTFKDRGILDSLKTQLRNQLIHELMHPVLSGEVQSLSISVEGSSLLIGASNSLVADHLQRCGYECSLSVFFPESGLAKEKVFTMQDLLQLIKINPESSLYKSLFLKELAEYHQAKESCSMGTQTSSTFPVKDSLAEKLQLIDDEFAGAYPQHPKLESLEIKLNEYKREIEQQLRAEMSQKLKYFKDTEIAKIKTEEKRKCEKELAELRNEFERACQAKSEALISQQKMTLKRIQKHQENETKEIYTQRQLLLKDMDFLRDREAELKQRIEAFELAQRLQEEKNRSMTDGLRRRELNIKRIEEAYDQKLKNELLKYQLELKEDCIARTNRLIEDKRKNKEKAMHFQEEFATLNFKREELDRSVNRVKELELQLESVKAQCLALTKQNHMLSKKVKEMSNYSLLKEGKLELEAQNKLLKQQLEDMKSENLNLLNRKSFFFLICLCL
;
A
#
# COMPACT_ATOMS: atom_id res chain seq x y z
N SER A 1 19.26 -34.81 -10.84
CA SER A 1 18.91 -34.01 -9.66
C SER A 1 19.90 -32.88 -9.50
N THR A 2 19.55 -31.70 -10.01
CA THR A 2 20.34 -30.48 -9.94
C THR A 2 20.00 -29.80 -8.61
N MET A 3 20.93 -29.80 -7.66
CA MET A 3 20.70 -29.23 -6.34
C MET A 3 20.71 -27.70 -6.42
N LEU A 4 19.58 -27.08 -6.03
CA LEU A 4 19.48 -25.64 -5.79
C LEU A 4 20.48 -25.21 -4.71
N PRO A 5 21.10 -24.02 -4.82
CA PRO A 5 21.89 -23.46 -3.74
C PRO A 5 20.95 -23.00 -2.62
N LYS A 6 21.25 -23.43 -1.38
CA LYS A 6 20.60 -22.98 -0.16
C LYS A 6 20.78 -21.47 -0.03
N SER A 7 19.69 -20.73 0.09
CA SER A 7 19.72 -19.32 0.46
C SER A 7 20.31 -19.18 1.87
N ASP A 8 21.51 -18.61 1.97
CA ASP A 8 22.05 -18.13 3.25
C ASP A 8 21.12 -17.03 3.77
N VAL A 9 20.28 -17.39 4.73
CA VAL A 9 19.48 -16.44 5.49
C VAL A 9 20.46 -15.72 6.42
N LEU A 10 21.04 -14.62 5.93
CA LEU A 10 21.89 -13.73 6.73
C LEU A 10 21.14 -13.31 7.99
N SER A 11 21.80 -13.41 9.15
CA SER A 11 21.21 -12.92 10.39
C SER A 11 21.04 -11.39 10.32
N GLN A 12 20.05 -10.86 11.02
CA GLN A 12 19.71 -9.43 10.99
C GLN A 12 20.91 -8.53 11.32
N ASP A 13 21.81 -8.99 12.19
CA ASP A 13 23.01 -8.24 12.56
C ASP A 13 24.12 -8.30 11.53
N GLU A 14 24.23 -9.40 10.77
CA GLU A 14 25.14 -9.47 9.63
C GLU A 14 24.67 -8.59 8.47
N LEU A 15 23.36 -8.54 8.24
CA LEU A 15 22.76 -7.64 7.27
C LEU A 15 23.01 -6.17 7.65
N ARG A 16 22.82 -5.80 8.92
CA ARG A 16 23.13 -4.45 9.44
C ARG A 16 24.61 -4.10 9.28
N LYS A 17 25.52 -5.02 9.62
CA LYS A 17 26.97 -4.80 9.45
C LYS A 17 27.34 -4.61 7.98
N LYS A 18 26.79 -5.43 7.07
CA LYS A 18 27.00 -5.28 5.62
C LYS A 18 26.42 -3.98 5.07
N LEU A 19 25.24 -3.56 5.51
CA LEU A 19 24.64 -2.27 5.13
C LEU A 19 25.47 -1.09 5.62
N TYR A 20 25.91 -1.13 6.88
CA TYR A 20 26.78 -0.09 7.43
C TYR A 20 28.12 -0.01 6.68
N GLN A 21 28.74 -1.15 6.39
CA GLN A 21 29.99 -1.21 5.65
C GLN A 21 29.82 -0.73 4.21
N THR A 22 28.75 -1.13 3.53
CA THR A 22 28.46 -0.66 2.16
C THR A 22 28.14 0.84 2.09
N PHE A 23 27.45 1.40 3.08
CA PHE A 23 27.23 2.85 3.18
C PHE A 23 28.50 3.64 3.51
N LYS A 24 29.40 3.04 4.30
CA LYS A 24 30.72 3.61 4.58
C LYS A 24 31.62 3.58 3.34
N ASP A 25 31.73 2.43 2.67
CA ASP A 25 32.61 2.25 1.51
C ASP A 25 32.15 3.06 0.28
N ARG A 26 30.83 3.30 0.15
CA ARG A 26 30.26 4.17 -0.90
C ARG A 26 30.33 5.67 -0.57
N GLY A 27 30.87 6.06 0.59
CA GLY A 27 30.95 7.48 1.00
C GLY A 27 29.60 8.13 1.31
N ILE A 28 28.51 7.36 1.35
CA ILE A 28 27.14 7.83 1.65
C ILE A 28 27.07 8.29 3.10
N LEU A 29 27.77 7.61 4.02
CA LEU A 29 27.79 7.96 5.43
C LEU A 29 28.39 9.35 5.68
N ASP A 30 29.45 9.72 4.94
CA ASP A 30 30.11 11.02 5.05
C ASP A 30 29.28 12.13 4.39
N SER A 31 28.62 11.83 3.26
CA SER A 31 27.65 12.74 2.64
C SER A 31 26.47 13.03 3.57
N LEU A 32 25.89 12.00 4.20
CA LEU A 32 24.79 12.13 5.14
C LEU A 32 25.21 12.89 6.41
N LYS A 33 26.41 12.61 6.94
CA LYS A 33 26.97 13.33 8.10
C LYS A 33 27.18 14.82 7.79
N THR A 34 27.62 15.14 6.57
CA THR A 34 27.82 16.52 6.11
C THR A 34 26.47 17.23 5.92
N GLN A 35 25.48 16.56 5.32
CA GLN A 35 24.11 17.07 5.19
C GLN A 35 23.45 17.33 6.55
N LEU A 36 23.58 16.39 7.50
CA LEU A 36 23.09 16.55 8.87
C LEU A 36 23.79 17.69 9.59
N ARG A 37 25.11 17.84 9.44
CA ARG A 37 25.85 19.00 9.99
C ARG A 37 25.34 20.31 9.42
N ASN A 38 25.15 20.38 8.10
CA ASN A 38 24.67 21.59 7.43
C ASN A 38 23.23 21.91 7.82
N GLN A 39 22.36 20.90 7.97
CA GLN A 39 21.00 21.09 8.49
C GLN A 39 21.03 21.57 9.94
N LEU A 40 21.85 20.98 10.81
CA LEU A 40 21.96 21.39 12.20
C LEU A 40 22.49 22.82 12.31
N ILE A 41 23.50 23.17 11.51
CA ILE A 41 24.03 24.55 11.44
C ILE A 41 22.95 25.49 10.93
N HIS A 42 22.18 25.11 9.92
CA HIS A 42 21.08 25.94 9.40
C HIS A 42 19.96 26.11 10.44
N GLU A 43 19.59 25.07 11.18
CA GLU A 43 18.60 25.16 12.27
C GLU A 43 19.12 25.95 13.48
N LEU A 44 20.42 25.90 13.77
CA LEU A 44 21.04 26.69 14.83
C LEU A 44 21.26 28.15 14.42
N MET A 45 21.52 28.42 13.13
CA MET A 45 21.68 29.78 12.58
C MET A 45 20.33 30.47 12.35
N HIS A 46 19.29 29.71 12.09
CA HIS A 46 17.91 30.18 12.03
C HIS A 46 17.07 29.47 13.08
N PRO A 47 17.08 29.93 14.35
CA PRO A 47 16.15 29.43 15.34
C PRO A 47 14.74 29.66 14.77
N VAL A 48 14.05 28.54 14.59
CA VAL A 48 12.74 28.42 13.97
C VAL A 48 11.81 29.54 14.44
N LEU A 49 11.21 30.21 13.45
CA LEU A 49 10.02 31.07 13.47
C LEU A 49 9.01 30.77 14.60
N SER A 50 9.34 31.10 15.84
CA SER A 50 8.47 31.10 17.02
C SER A 50 9.16 31.83 18.17
N GLY A 51 8.85 33.12 18.31
CA GLY A 51 9.22 33.95 19.46
C GLY A 51 10.46 34.80 19.21
N GLU A 52 10.29 36.12 19.33
CA GLU A 52 11.34 37.14 19.28
C GLU A 52 12.59 36.71 20.07
N VAL A 53 13.65 36.37 19.36
CA VAL A 53 15.01 36.66 19.84
C VAL A 53 15.47 37.87 19.04
N GLN A 54 14.82 38.99 19.35
CA GLN A 54 15.47 40.28 19.27
C GLN A 54 16.76 40.09 20.08
N SER A 55 17.91 40.20 19.42
CA SER A 55 19.18 40.36 20.13
C SER A 55 18.90 41.35 21.25
N LEU A 56 19.15 40.94 22.49
CA LEU A 56 18.93 41.75 23.68
C LEU A 56 19.92 42.93 23.65
N SER A 57 19.75 43.84 22.69
CA SER A 57 20.26 45.19 22.76
C SER A 57 19.40 45.83 23.82
N ILE A 58 19.89 45.74 25.05
CA ILE A 58 19.47 46.64 26.11
C ILE A 58 19.59 48.04 25.49
N SER A 59 18.46 48.65 25.17
CA SER A 59 18.39 50.06 24.79
C SER A 59 18.72 50.84 26.06
N VAL A 60 20.00 50.88 26.41
CA VAL A 60 20.52 51.88 27.31
C VAL A 60 20.52 53.16 26.51
N GLU A 61 19.65 54.07 26.92
CA GLU A 61 19.53 55.46 26.50
C GLU A 61 20.89 56.16 26.63
N GLY A 62 21.78 55.94 25.67
CA GLY A 62 23.13 56.45 25.61
C GLY A 62 23.57 56.41 24.15
N SER A 63 24.04 57.54 23.62
CA SER A 63 24.38 57.70 22.20
C SER A 63 25.19 56.50 21.69
N SER A 64 24.73 55.86 20.62
CA SER A 64 25.36 54.66 20.01
C SER A 64 26.87 54.77 19.79
N LEU A 65 27.37 56.00 19.62
CA LEU A 65 28.79 56.34 19.52
C LEU A 65 29.58 56.14 20.83
N LEU A 66 29.00 56.49 21.99
CA LEU A 66 29.66 56.30 23.29
C LEU A 66 29.78 54.82 23.63
N ILE A 67 28.76 54.02 23.32
CA ILE A 67 28.78 52.57 23.52
C ILE A 67 29.86 51.93 22.63
N GLY A 68 29.93 52.34 21.35
CA GLY A 68 31.00 51.90 20.46
C GLY A 68 32.41 52.31 20.93
N ALA A 69 32.55 53.51 21.50
CA ALA A 69 33.81 54.01 22.05
C ALA A 69 34.24 53.25 23.31
N SER A 70 33.31 52.99 24.24
CA SER A 70 33.55 52.19 25.43
C SER A 70 33.96 50.76 25.07
N ASN A 71 33.25 50.13 24.14
CA ASN A 71 33.58 48.78 23.67
C ASN A 71 34.95 48.76 22.97
N SER A 72 35.30 49.82 22.22
CA SER A 72 36.62 49.93 21.57
C SER A 72 37.76 50.06 22.58
N LEU A 73 37.55 50.78 23.69
CA LEU A 73 38.53 50.92 24.76
C LEU A 73 38.77 49.61 25.51
N VAL A 74 37.70 48.83 25.74
CA VAL A 74 37.81 47.48 26.32
C VAL A 74 38.54 46.55 25.36
N ALA A 75 38.24 46.59 24.05
CA ALA A 75 38.94 45.79 23.05
C ALA A 75 40.44 46.10 22.98
N ASP A 76 40.81 47.40 22.97
CA ASP A 76 42.21 47.85 22.99
C ASP A 76 42.93 47.39 24.26
N HIS A 77 42.28 47.48 25.43
CA HIS A 77 42.84 46.96 26.68
C HIS A 77 43.07 45.44 26.65
N LEU A 78 42.07 44.65 26.21
CA LEU A 78 42.19 43.20 26.09
C LEU A 78 43.30 42.80 25.12
N GLN A 79 43.48 43.56 24.04
CA GLN A 79 44.56 43.36 23.07
C GLN A 79 45.93 43.69 23.67
N ARG A 80 46.09 44.83 24.36
CA ARG A 80 47.37 45.22 25.00
C ARG A 80 47.79 44.29 26.13
N CYS A 81 46.82 43.74 26.86
CA CYS A 81 47.08 42.76 27.92
C CYS A 81 47.23 41.32 27.40
N GLY A 82 47.10 41.07 26.10
CA GLY A 82 47.32 39.75 25.49
C GLY A 82 46.22 38.73 25.77
N TYR A 83 45.00 39.16 26.09
CA TYR A 83 43.86 38.27 26.38
C TYR A 83 43.16 37.83 25.08
N GLU A 84 43.85 37.04 24.25
CA GLU A 84 43.38 36.66 22.92
C GLU A 84 42.07 35.85 22.93
N CYS A 85 41.90 34.94 23.90
CA CYS A 85 40.68 34.16 24.05
C CYS A 85 39.47 35.06 24.33
N SER A 86 39.60 35.96 25.31
CA SER A 86 38.54 36.92 25.67
C SER A 86 38.24 37.87 24.52
N LEU A 87 39.28 38.34 23.81
CA LEU A 87 39.15 39.22 22.65
C LEU A 87 38.37 38.55 21.49
N SER A 88 38.63 37.26 21.24
CA SER A 88 37.97 36.49 20.17
C SER A 88 36.46 36.32 20.37
N VAL A 89 36.01 36.27 21.63
CA VAL A 89 34.60 36.19 22.02
C VAL A 89 33.98 37.58 22.10
N PHE A 90 34.74 38.56 22.57
CA PHE A 90 34.26 39.94 22.78
C PHE A 90 33.86 40.65 21.48
N PHE A 91 34.59 40.48 20.38
CA PHE A 91 34.24 41.13 19.10
C PHE A 91 32.83 40.78 18.58
N PRO A 92 32.46 39.49 18.42
CA PRO A 92 31.12 39.12 17.98
C PRO A 92 30.03 39.45 19.02
N GLU A 93 30.31 39.32 20.32
CA GLU A 93 29.32 39.63 21.37
C GLU A 93 29.04 41.13 21.54
N SER A 94 30.04 41.98 21.35
CA SER A 94 29.91 43.44 21.46
C SER A 94 29.38 44.12 20.19
N GLY A 95 29.20 43.36 19.10
CA GLY A 95 28.82 43.91 17.80
C GLY A 95 29.90 44.78 17.13
N LEU A 96 31.13 44.77 17.66
CA LEU A 96 32.26 45.49 17.08
C LEU A 96 32.88 44.67 15.94
N ALA A 97 32.78 45.19 14.72
CA ALA A 97 33.58 44.68 13.61
C ALA A 97 35.04 45.09 13.83
N LYS A 98 36.01 44.19 13.55
CA LYS A 98 37.46 44.50 13.62
C LYS A 98 37.86 45.77 12.85
N GLU A 99 37.08 46.17 11.85
CA GLU A 99 37.30 47.35 11.00
C GLU A 99 36.69 48.65 11.56
N LYS A 100 35.87 48.58 12.63
CA LYS A 100 35.16 49.72 13.25
C LYS A 100 35.68 50.08 14.65
N VAL A 101 36.87 49.63 15.02
CA VAL A 101 37.48 50.01 16.30
C VAL A 101 37.92 51.47 16.19
N PHE A 102 37.43 52.33 17.07
CA PHE A 102 37.83 53.73 17.10
C PHE A 102 39.33 53.83 17.35
N THR A 103 40.04 54.62 16.55
CA THR A 103 41.44 54.92 16.83
C THR A 103 41.54 55.84 18.06
N MET A 104 42.69 55.87 18.73
CA MET A 104 42.88 56.76 19.89
C MET A 104 42.58 58.23 19.55
N GLN A 105 42.81 58.64 18.30
CA GLN A 105 42.50 59.98 17.80
C GLN A 105 40.99 60.22 17.70
N ASP A 106 40.22 59.22 17.25
CA ASP A 106 38.76 59.29 17.16
C ASP A 106 38.12 59.35 18.56
N LEU A 107 38.66 58.58 19.52
CA LEU A 107 38.20 58.59 20.92
C LEU A 107 38.42 59.96 21.59
N LEU A 108 39.57 60.58 21.34
CA LEU A 108 39.90 61.92 21.86
C LEU A 108 38.95 62.99 21.30
N GLN A 109 38.61 62.88 20.01
CA GLN A 109 37.67 63.77 19.35
C GLN A 109 36.24 63.58 19.88
N LEU A 110 35.85 62.33 20.21
CA LEU A 110 34.53 61.99 20.76
C LEU A 110 34.36 62.46 22.22
N ILE A 111 35.40 62.37 23.05
CA ILE A 111 35.39 62.83 24.46
C ILE A 111 35.58 64.36 24.56
N LYS A 112 35.73 65.06 23.43
CA LYS A 112 35.96 66.52 23.33
C LYS A 112 37.15 67.00 24.16
N ILE A 113 38.20 66.18 24.30
CA ILE A 113 39.43 66.59 24.97
C ILE A 113 40.30 67.30 23.93
N ASN A 114 40.49 68.61 24.10
CA ASN A 114 41.38 69.37 23.22
C ASN A 114 42.82 68.84 23.39
N PRO A 115 43.55 68.51 22.30
CA PRO A 115 44.95 68.08 22.37
C PRO A 115 45.90 69.08 23.06
N GLU A 116 45.49 70.34 23.24
CA GLU A 116 46.27 71.31 24.02
C GLU A 116 45.91 71.38 25.52
N SER A 117 44.87 70.66 25.97
CA SER A 117 44.40 70.70 27.36
C SER A 117 45.40 70.03 28.32
N SER A 118 45.44 70.55 29.56
CA SER A 118 46.27 69.98 30.63
C SER A 118 45.91 68.53 30.98
N LEU A 119 44.67 68.10 30.72
CA LEU A 119 44.19 66.72 30.87
C LEU A 119 44.75 65.78 29.81
N TYR A 120 44.85 66.21 28.55
CA TYR A 120 45.53 65.43 27.51
C TYR A 120 47.02 65.25 27.84
N LYS A 121 47.66 66.36 28.26
CA LYS A 121 49.06 66.33 28.72
C LYS A 121 49.23 65.40 29.92
N SER A 122 48.37 65.43 30.95
CA SER A 122 48.54 64.57 32.14
C SER A 122 48.26 63.09 31.89
N LEU A 123 47.34 62.74 30.97
CA LEU A 123 47.07 61.35 30.57
C LEU A 123 48.19 60.73 29.73
N PHE A 124 48.87 61.51 28.88
CA PHE A 124 50.01 61.06 28.05
C PHE A 124 51.38 61.23 28.74
N LEU A 125 51.52 62.17 29.69
CA LEU A 125 52.79 62.45 30.38
C LEU A 125 53.21 61.38 31.41
N LYS A 126 52.40 60.34 31.62
CA LYS A 126 52.83 59.19 32.43
C LYS A 126 53.77 58.22 31.70
N GLU A 127 53.96 58.39 30.39
CA GLU A 127 54.76 57.46 29.56
C GLU A 127 55.99 58.11 28.89
N LEU A 128 56.26 59.41 29.13
CA LEU A 128 57.42 60.14 28.58
C LEU A 128 58.31 60.81 29.65
N ALA A 129 58.24 60.38 30.91
CA ALA A 129 59.03 60.93 32.00
C ALA A 129 60.41 60.24 32.21
N GLU A 130 60.95 59.52 31.22
CA GLU A 130 62.27 58.86 31.34
C GLU A 130 63.37 59.33 30.37
N TYR A 131 63.12 60.28 29.47
CA TYR A 131 64.18 60.75 28.58
C TYR A 131 64.14 62.27 28.38
N HIS A 132 65.03 62.98 29.10
CA HIS A 132 66.02 63.91 28.56
C HIS A 132 66.55 64.89 29.62
N GLN A 133 67.73 64.57 30.16
CA GLN A 133 68.70 65.56 30.62
C GLN A 133 69.39 66.18 29.39
N ALA A 134 69.55 67.51 29.39
CA ALA A 134 70.82 68.24 29.21
C ALA A 134 70.71 69.56 28.41
N LYS A 135 71.34 70.59 29.00
CA LYS A 135 72.14 71.70 28.43
C LYS A 135 71.57 73.11 28.30
N GLU A 136 72.14 73.96 29.17
CA GLU A 136 72.31 75.42 29.14
C GLU A 136 73.19 75.92 27.98
N SER A 137 73.07 77.21 27.60
CA SER A 137 74.17 78.22 27.73
C SER A 137 73.86 79.61 27.10
N CYS A 138 74.47 80.63 27.70
CA CYS A 138 74.34 82.10 27.61
C CYS A 138 74.91 82.83 26.37
N SER A 139 74.68 84.17 26.27
CA SER A 139 75.62 85.15 25.66
C SER A 139 75.52 86.58 26.26
N MET A 140 76.66 87.30 26.26
CA MET A 140 77.10 88.52 27.00
C MET A 140 76.95 89.87 26.22
N GLY A 141 77.09 91.01 26.92
CA GLY A 141 77.21 92.39 26.37
C GLY A 141 78.57 93.09 26.60
N THR A 142 78.78 94.28 26.01
CA THR A 142 80.01 95.12 26.16
C THR A 142 79.80 96.59 25.71
N GLN A 143 80.27 97.60 26.47
CA GLN A 143 80.77 98.93 26.00
C GLN A 143 81.56 99.67 27.13
N THR A 144 82.68 100.33 26.80
CA THR A 144 83.48 101.17 27.74
C THR A 144 84.08 102.44 27.06
N SER A 145 83.84 103.60 27.71
CA SER A 145 84.68 104.82 27.97
C SER A 145 85.46 105.61 26.89
N SER A 146 85.53 106.94 27.10
CA SER A 146 86.66 107.83 26.75
C SER A 146 86.72 109.09 27.66
N THR A 147 87.91 109.68 27.81
CA THR A 147 88.50 110.32 29.00
C THR A 147 89.00 111.78 28.76
N PHE A 148 89.01 112.64 29.81
CA PHE A 148 89.66 113.97 29.96
C PHE A 148 91.20 113.88 30.14
N PRO A 149 92.10 114.92 30.02
CA PRO A 149 92.30 116.06 30.99
C PRO A 149 92.99 117.40 30.47
N VAL A 150 92.68 118.63 30.97
CA VAL A 150 93.30 119.52 32.03
C VAL A 150 94.44 120.54 31.63
N LYS A 151 94.17 121.86 31.88
CA LYS A 151 94.95 123.09 32.29
C LYS A 151 95.86 123.96 31.36
N ASP A 152 95.38 125.20 31.16
CA ASP A 152 95.90 126.61 31.28
C ASP A 152 97.24 127.16 30.69
N SER A 153 97.09 128.36 30.07
CA SER A 153 98.04 129.49 29.86
C SER A 153 98.68 129.72 28.46
N LEU A 154 97.96 130.45 27.59
CA LEU A 154 98.47 131.51 26.67
C LEU A 154 97.30 132.29 26.02
N ALA A 155 96.16 131.64 25.81
CA ALA A 155 94.99 132.22 25.12
C ALA A 155 94.42 133.47 25.82
N GLU A 156 94.43 133.50 27.16
CA GLU A 156 93.96 134.67 27.93
C GLU A 156 94.77 135.95 27.68
N LYS A 157 96.06 135.83 27.29
CA LYS A 157 96.87 137.02 26.97
C LYS A 157 96.59 137.58 25.58
N LEU A 158 96.09 136.75 24.66
CA LEU A 158 95.62 137.21 23.35
C LEU A 158 94.24 137.88 23.49
N GLN A 159 93.39 137.36 24.38
CA GLN A 159 92.07 137.92 24.60
C GLN A 159 92.09 139.35 25.16
N LEU A 160 93.09 139.72 25.97
CA LEU A 160 93.28 141.11 26.42
C LEU A 160 93.64 142.09 25.30
N ILE A 161 94.35 141.63 24.26
CA ILE A 161 94.64 142.46 23.07
C ILE A 161 93.37 142.63 22.24
N ASP A 162 92.59 141.55 22.11
CA ASP A 162 91.30 141.58 21.41
C ASP A 162 90.30 142.51 22.12
N ASP A 163 90.30 142.52 23.47
CA ASP A 163 89.44 143.41 24.27
C ASP A 163 89.87 144.89 24.16
N GLU A 164 91.17 145.19 24.06
CA GLU A 164 91.68 146.56 23.88
C GLU A 164 91.41 147.11 22.46
N PHE A 165 91.33 146.24 21.45
CA PHE A 165 90.98 146.61 20.08
C PHE A 165 89.47 146.66 19.79
N ALA A 166 88.65 145.88 20.51
CA ALA A 166 87.19 145.89 20.34
C ALA A 166 86.56 147.26 20.67
N GLY A 167 87.19 148.06 21.55
CA GLY A 167 86.71 149.39 21.93
C GLY A 167 87.01 150.53 20.94
N ALA A 168 87.84 150.30 19.92
CA ALA A 168 88.31 151.35 19.00
C ALA A 168 87.53 151.44 17.66
N TYR A 169 86.52 150.58 17.44
CA TYR A 169 85.64 150.67 16.27
C TYR A 169 84.42 151.56 16.57
N PRO A 170 84.16 152.63 15.81
CA PRO A 170 82.95 153.42 15.98
C PRO A 170 81.73 152.55 15.67
N GLN A 171 80.91 152.23 16.68
CA GLN A 171 79.58 151.69 16.45
C GLN A 171 78.79 152.73 15.66
N HIS A 172 78.57 152.45 14.38
CA HIS A 172 77.63 153.16 13.54
C HIS A 172 76.28 152.43 13.63
N PRO A 173 75.34 152.81 14.51
CA PRO A 173 74.04 152.14 14.66
C PRO A 173 73.21 152.14 13.36
N LYS A 174 73.51 153.02 12.40
CA LYS A 174 72.92 153.00 11.04
C LYS A 174 73.45 151.88 10.15
N LEU A 175 74.70 151.45 10.33
CA LEU A 175 75.29 150.34 9.58
C LEU A 175 74.84 149.00 10.18
N GLU A 176 74.85 148.88 11.52
CA GLU A 176 74.36 147.69 12.24
C GLU A 176 72.86 147.44 11.97
N SER A 177 72.02 148.48 11.95
CA SER A 177 70.59 148.31 11.60
C SER A 177 70.34 147.93 10.14
N LEU A 178 71.23 148.31 9.22
CA LEU A 178 71.18 147.84 7.83
C LEU A 178 71.66 146.39 7.71
N GLU A 179 72.69 146.00 8.46
CA GLU A 179 73.22 144.64 8.51
C GLU A 179 72.22 143.66 9.14
N ILE A 180 71.53 144.07 10.21
CA ILE A 180 70.44 143.30 10.82
C ILE A 180 69.31 143.07 9.81
N LYS A 181 68.86 144.13 9.11
CA LYS A 181 67.84 144.02 8.05
C LYS A 181 68.28 143.14 6.89
N LEU A 182 69.55 143.24 6.46
CA LEU A 182 70.12 142.40 5.41
C LEU A 182 70.11 140.92 5.83
N ASN A 183 70.46 140.63 7.08
CA ASN A 183 70.45 139.28 7.63
C ASN A 183 69.03 138.74 7.85
N GLU A 184 68.06 139.59 8.20
CA GLU A 184 66.64 139.26 8.24
C GLU A 184 66.12 138.88 6.85
N TYR A 185 66.38 139.70 5.82
CA TYR A 185 66.04 139.36 4.44
C TYR A 185 66.72 138.07 3.96
N LYS A 186 68.00 137.86 4.31
CA LYS A 186 68.70 136.61 4.02
C LYS A 186 68.03 135.41 4.70
N ARG A 187 67.66 135.54 5.97
CA ARG A 187 66.92 134.50 6.71
C ARG A 187 65.55 134.24 6.11
N GLU A 188 64.82 135.28 5.72
CA GLU A 188 63.50 135.16 5.08
C GLU A 188 63.61 134.44 3.74
N ILE A 189 64.58 134.81 2.90
CA ILE A 189 64.85 134.14 1.62
C ILE A 189 65.27 132.68 1.85
N GLU A 190 66.16 132.41 2.81
CA GLU A 190 66.55 131.03 3.15
C GLU A 190 65.37 130.22 3.69
N GLN A 191 64.50 130.82 4.51
CA GLN A 191 63.33 130.16 5.06
C GLN A 191 62.26 129.91 4.00
N GLN A 192 62.06 130.85 3.08
CA GLN A 192 61.21 130.68 1.88
C GLN A 192 61.75 129.57 1.00
N LEU A 193 63.05 129.57 0.70
CA LEU A 193 63.69 128.51 -0.08
C LEU A 193 63.57 127.14 0.59
N ARG A 194 63.80 127.06 1.92
CA ARG A 194 63.62 125.81 2.67
C ARG A 194 62.17 125.35 2.67
N ALA A 195 61.21 126.27 2.81
CA ALA A 195 59.78 125.96 2.74
C ALA A 195 59.38 125.46 1.35
N GLU A 196 59.79 126.15 0.28
CA GLU A 196 59.56 125.73 -1.10
C GLU A 196 60.19 124.36 -1.40
N MET A 197 61.42 124.13 -0.96
CA MET A 197 62.09 122.84 -1.11
C MET A 197 61.36 121.74 -0.32
N SER A 198 60.90 122.03 0.90
CA SER A 198 60.12 121.08 1.70
C SER A 198 58.77 120.74 1.04
N GLN A 199 58.11 121.73 0.44
CA GLN A 199 56.85 121.56 -0.27
C GLN A 199 57.04 120.76 -1.56
N LYS A 200 58.07 121.07 -2.36
CA LYS A 200 58.44 120.30 -3.56
C LYS A 200 58.79 118.86 -3.21
N LEU A 201 59.55 118.64 -2.13
CA LEU A 201 59.88 117.31 -1.64
C LEU A 201 58.64 116.54 -1.18
N LYS A 202 57.72 117.22 -0.47
CA LYS A 202 56.46 116.61 -0.04
C LYS A 202 55.59 116.22 -1.24
N TYR A 203 55.41 117.12 -2.20
CA TYR A 203 54.66 116.83 -3.42
C TYR A 203 55.27 115.67 -4.21
N PHE A 204 56.60 115.63 -4.35
CA PHE A 204 57.29 114.52 -5.00
C PHE A 204 57.07 113.20 -4.26
N LYS A 205 57.22 113.17 -2.93
CA LYS A 205 56.95 111.99 -2.09
C LYS A 205 55.51 111.51 -2.23
N ASP A 206 54.55 112.42 -2.13
CA ASP A 206 53.12 112.09 -2.21
C ASP A 206 52.76 111.53 -3.60
N THR A 207 53.33 112.11 -4.66
CA THR A 207 53.16 111.63 -6.04
C THR A 207 53.76 110.24 -6.23
N GLU A 208 54.96 110.01 -5.71
CA GLU A 208 55.64 108.70 -5.85
C GLU A 208 54.96 107.62 -5.02
N ILE A 209 54.50 107.95 -3.80
CA ILE A 209 53.69 107.07 -2.96
C ILE A 209 52.36 106.74 -3.67
N ALA A 210 51.70 107.72 -4.30
CA ALA A 210 50.47 107.49 -5.05
C ALA A 210 50.71 106.54 -6.23
N LYS A 211 51.78 106.74 -7.01
CA LYS A 211 52.17 105.83 -8.10
C LYS A 211 52.40 104.41 -7.60
N ILE A 212 53.23 104.24 -6.57
CA ILE A 212 53.51 102.93 -5.97
C ILE A 212 52.20 102.28 -5.50
N LYS A 213 51.32 103.01 -4.80
CA LYS A 213 50.02 102.49 -4.36
C LYS A 213 49.16 102.04 -5.53
N THR A 214 49.09 102.81 -6.62
CA THR A 214 48.30 102.42 -7.80
C THR A 214 48.89 101.22 -8.55
N GLU A 215 50.22 101.11 -8.59
CA GLU A 215 50.91 100.00 -9.24
C GLU A 215 50.76 98.71 -8.43
N GLU A 216 50.97 98.76 -7.12
CA GLU A 216 50.74 97.62 -6.23
C GLU A 216 49.27 97.19 -6.23
N LYS A 217 48.32 98.14 -6.25
CA LYS A 217 46.90 97.82 -6.41
C LYS A 217 46.62 97.08 -7.71
N ARG A 218 47.19 97.52 -8.84
CA ARG A 218 47.06 96.83 -10.13
C ARG A 218 47.65 95.42 -10.09
N LYS A 219 48.82 95.25 -9.47
CA LYS A 219 49.44 93.92 -9.31
C LYS A 219 48.55 92.99 -8.49
N CYS A 220 48.08 93.44 -7.32
CA CYS A 220 47.17 92.67 -6.49
C CYS A 220 45.86 92.32 -7.22
N GLU A 221 45.26 93.26 -7.96
CA GLU A 221 44.05 93.01 -8.76
C GLU A 221 44.31 91.95 -9.85
N LYS A 222 45.47 92.00 -10.50
CA LYS A 222 45.87 91.03 -11.52
C LYS A 222 46.07 89.64 -10.92
N GLU A 223 46.81 89.53 -9.81
CA GLU A 223 47.03 88.26 -9.09
C GLU A 223 45.69 87.68 -8.60
N LEU A 224 44.80 88.52 -8.07
CA LEU A 224 43.46 88.08 -7.67
C LEU A 224 42.63 87.57 -8.86
N ALA A 225 42.72 88.21 -10.03
CA ALA A 225 42.04 87.76 -11.23
C ALA A 225 42.62 86.42 -11.74
N GLU A 226 43.95 86.26 -11.71
CA GLU A 226 44.62 85.01 -12.08
C GLU A 226 44.21 83.86 -11.15
N LEU A 227 44.22 84.07 -9.83
CA LEU A 227 43.76 83.09 -8.84
C LEU A 227 42.29 82.72 -9.03
N ARG A 228 41.42 83.69 -9.34
CA ARG A 228 40.00 83.42 -9.63
C ARG A 228 39.84 82.56 -10.89
N ASN A 229 40.58 82.88 -11.96
CA ASN A 229 40.54 82.12 -13.21
C ASN A 229 41.11 80.70 -13.04
N GLU A 230 42.15 80.53 -12.24
CA GLU A 230 42.68 79.20 -11.89
C GLU A 230 41.68 78.38 -11.09
N PHE A 231 41.07 78.98 -10.08
CA PHE A 231 40.02 78.35 -9.28
C PHE A 231 38.82 77.96 -10.15
N GLU A 232 38.35 78.84 -11.02
CA GLU A 232 37.24 78.56 -11.94
C GLU A 232 37.58 77.41 -12.89
N ARG A 233 38.78 77.40 -13.50
CA ARG A 233 39.24 76.30 -14.35
C ARG A 233 39.32 74.98 -13.58
N ALA A 234 39.82 74.99 -12.35
CA ALA A 234 39.89 73.79 -11.52
C ALA A 234 38.47 73.27 -11.16
N CYS A 235 37.55 74.16 -10.84
CA CYS A 235 36.15 73.82 -10.60
C CYS A 235 35.46 73.24 -11.85
N GLN A 236 35.68 73.85 -13.01
CA GLN A 236 35.17 73.36 -14.30
C GLN A 236 35.73 71.98 -14.65
N ALA A 237 37.05 71.79 -14.54
CA ALA A 237 37.67 70.48 -14.79
C ALA A 237 37.12 69.39 -13.85
N LYS A 238 36.91 69.73 -12.57
CA LYS A 238 36.30 68.80 -11.59
C LYS A 238 34.84 68.48 -11.92
N SER A 239 34.04 69.47 -12.33
CA SER A 239 32.64 69.24 -12.69
C SER A 239 32.52 68.40 -13.97
N GLU A 240 33.34 68.67 -14.99
CA GLU A 240 33.38 67.88 -16.23
C GLU A 240 33.84 66.44 -15.99
N ALA A 241 34.83 66.23 -15.11
CA ALA A 241 35.26 64.89 -14.71
C ALA A 241 34.13 64.12 -14.00
N LEU A 242 33.40 64.78 -13.09
CA LEU A 242 32.25 64.19 -12.40
C LEU A 242 31.09 63.89 -13.35
N ILE A 243 30.76 64.80 -14.27
CA ILE A 243 29.73 64.59 -15.31
C ILE A 243 30.12 63.41 -16.20
N SER A 244 31.39 63.33 -16.60
CA SER A 244 31.90 62.23 -17.43
C SER A 244 31.81 60.89 -16.68
N GLN A 245 32.19 60.88 -15.40
CA GLN A 245 32.06 59.69 -14.55
C GLN A 245 30.59 59.28 -14.39
N GLN A 246 29.69 60.22 -14.10
CA GLN A 246 28.25 59.97 -13.98
C GLN A 246 27.66 59.42 -15.28
N LYS A 247 28.06 59.96 -16.44
CA LYS A 247 27.62 59.48 -17.75
C LYS A 247 28.09 58.05 -18.00
N MET A 248 29.31 57.70 -17.58
CA MET A 248 29.84 56.34 -17.73
C MET A 248 29.13 55.34 -16.79
N THR A 249 28.84 55.72 -15.54
CA THR A 249 28.11 54.86 -14.61
C THR A 249 26.66 54.67 -15.06
N LEU A 250 25.97 55.73 -15.50
CA LEU A 250 24.61 55.64 -16.03
C LEU A 250 24.54 54.72 -17.26
N LYS A 251 25.48 54.83 -18.20
CA LYS A 251 25.55 53.93 -19.37
C LYS A 251 25.73 52.47 -18.97
N ARG A 252 26.54 52.19 -17.94
CA ARG A 252 26.73 50.82 -17.44
C ARG A 252 25.45 50.27 -16.82
N ILE A 253 24.77 51.08 -16.00
CA ILE A 253 23.49 50.71 -15.37
C ILE A 253 22.43 50.45 -16.44
N GLN A 254 22.28 51.36 -17.41
CA GLN A 254 21.33 51.18 -18.51
C GLN A 254 21.60 49.89 -19.29
N LYS A 255 22.87 49.62 -19.66
CA LYS A 255 23.22 48.38 -20.36
C LYS A 255 22.92 47.14 -19.53
N HIS A 256 23.13 47.19 -18.22
CA HIS A 256 22.80 46.09 -17.33
C HIS A 256 21.29 45.83 -17.30
N GLN A 257 20.47 46.89 -17.14
CA GLN A 257 19.01 46.79 -17.18
C GLN A 257 18.50 46.26 -18.53
N GLU A 258 19.09 46.69 -19.65
CA GLU A 258 18.76 46.16 -20.98
C GLU A 258 19.12 44.68 -21.12
N ASN A 259 20.18 44.21 -20.48
CA ASN A 259 20.55 42.80 -20.48
C ASN A 259 19.61 41.98 -19.59
N GLU A 260 19.34 42.43 -18.37
CA GLU A 260 18.40 41.78 -17.43
C GLU A 260 17.01 41.66 -18.04
N THR A 261 16.49 42.71 -18.69
CA THR A 261 15.19 42.66 -19.35
C THR A 261 15.16 41.64 -20.51
N LYS A 262 16.25 41.52 -21.27
CA LYS A 262 16.39 40.49 -22.31
C LYS A 262 16.45 39.09 -21.71
N GLU A 263 17.19 38.88 -20.63
CA GLU A 263 17.29 37.59 -19.94
C GLU A 263 15.95 37.17 -19.31
N ILE A 264 15.26 38.09 -18.64
CA ILE A 264 13.92 37.85 -18.11
C ILE A 264 12.95 37.51 -19.24
N TYR A 265 13.03 38.21 -20.37
CA TYR A 265 12.20 37.91 -21.53
C TYR A 265 12.48 36.50 -22.09
N THR A 266 13.75 36.12 -22.27
CA THR A 266 14.09 34.79 -22.79
C THR A 266 13.67 33.68 -21.82
N GLN A 267 13.86 33.87 -20.52
CA GLN A 267 13.38 32.94 -19.49
C GLN A 267 11.85 32.82 -19.51
N ARG A 268 11.13 33.94 -19.61
CA ARG A 268 9.67 33.93 -19.72
C ARG A 268 9.19 33.19 -20.96
N GLN A 269 9.86 33.38 -22.11
CA GLN A 269 9.52 32.67 -23.34
C GLN A 269 9.79 31.16 -23.23
N LEU A 270 10.88 30.76 -22.55
CA LEU A 270 11.16 29.35 -22.28
C LEU A 270 10.07 28.73 -21.39
N LEU A 271 9.72 29.39 -20.29
CA LEU A 271 8.65 28.94 -19.39
C LEU A 271 7.29 28.82 -20.09
N LEU A 272 6.97 29.74 -21.00
CA LEU A 272 5.75 29.66 -21.80
C LEU A 272 5.75 28.41 -22.71
N LYS A 273 6.88 28.13 -23.37
CA LYS A 273 7.02 26.91 -24.19
C LYS A 273 6.91 25.64 -23.35
N ASP A 274 7.52 25.62 -22.17
CA ASP A 274 7.43 24.48 -21.25
C ASP A 274 5.98 24.28 -20.75
N MET A 275 5.27 25.37 -20.46
CA MET A 275 3.85 25.31 -20.07
C MET A 275 2.96 24.80 -21.21
N ASP A 276 3.21 25.20 -22.45
CA ASP A 276 2.50 24.68 -23.62
C ASP A 276 2.78 23.18 -23.82
N PHE A 277 4.05 22.78 -23.73
CA PHE A 277 4.45 21.37 -23.80
C PHE A 277 3.78 20.51 -22.71
N LEU A 278 3.69 21.03 -21.47
CA LEU A 278 3.01 20.35 -20.38
C LEU A 278 1.51 20.22 -20.64
N ARG A 279 0.86 21.26 -21.19
CA ARG A 279 -0.56 21.21 -21.57
C ARG A 279 -0.83 20.18 -22.67
N ASP A 280 0.03 20.11 -23.68
CA ASP A 280 -0.09 19.11 -24.75
C ASP A 280 0.06 17.69 -24.19
N ARG A 281 1.04 17.48 -23.31
CA ARG A 281 1.25 16.20 -22.64
C ARG A 281 0.09 15.82 -21.72
N GLU A 282 -0.48 16.78 -21.00
CA GLU A 282 -1.67 16.56 -20.17
C GLU A 282 -2.87 16.14 -21.03
N ALA A 283 -3.10 16.82 -22.16
CA ALA A 283 -4.15 16.47 -23.10
C ALA A 283 -3.97 15.06 -23.69
N GLU A 284 -2.74 14.68 -24.06
CA GLU A 284 -2.44 13.34 -24.55
C GLU A 284 -2.69 12.27 -23.47
N LEU A 285 -2.23 12.50 -22.23
CA LEU A 285 -2.46 11.58 -21.12
C LEU A 285 -3.95 11.43 -20.82
N LYS A 286 -4.71 12.52 -20.86
CA LYS A 286 -6.16 12.49 -20.67
C LYS A 286 -6.85 11.64 -21.75
N GLN A 287 -6.49 11.81 -23.02
CA GLN A 287 -7.02 10.98 -24.11
C GLN A 287 -6.66 9.50 -23.93
N ARG A 288 -5.43 9.19 -23.51
CA ARG A 288 -5.01 7.80 -23.23
C ARG A 288 -5.80 7.18 -22.08
N ILE A 289 -6.06 7.94 -21.01
CA ILE A 289 -6.88 7.50 -19.87
C ILE A 289 -8.33 7.24 -20.32
N GLU A 290 -8.95 8.18 -21.04
CA GLU A 290 -10.31 8.04 -21.55
C GLU A 290 -10.45 6.81 -22.49
N ALA A 291 -9.47 6.59 -23.38
CA ALA A 291 -9.43 5.41 -24.25
C ALA A 291 -9.26 4.11 -23.45
N PHE A 292 -8.41 4.11 -22.42
CA PHE A 292 -8.20 2.96 -21.54
C PHE A 292 -9.47 2.62 -20.75
N GLU A 293 -10.12 3.62 -20.15
CA GLU A 293 -11.39 3.44 -19.43
C GLU A 293 -12.48 2.89 -20.35
N LEU A 294 -12.58 3.40 -21.59
CA LEU A 294 -13.55 2.90 -22.56
C LEU A 294 -13.28 1.43 -22.92
N ALA A 295 -12.02 1.07 -23.15
CA ALA A 295 -11.62 -0.31 -23.44
C ALA A 295 -11.92 -1.24 -22.26
N GLN A 296 -11.66 -0.79 -21.03
CA GLN A 296 -11.98 -1.54 -19.81
C GLN A 296 -13.50 -1.76 -19.69
N ARG A 297 -14.32 -0.72 -19.88
CA ARG A 297 -15.79 -0.83 -19.82
C ARG A 297 -16.33 -1.82 -20.88
N LEU A 298 -15.80 -1.77 -22.10
CA LEU A 298 -16.18 -2.72 -23.15
C LEU A 298 -15.82 -4.16 -22.79
N GLN A 299 -14.64 -4.37 -22.20
CA GLN A 299 -14.21 -5.70 -21.76
C GLN A 299 -15.04 -6.21 -20.57
N GLU A 300 -15.38 -5.34 -19.62
CA GLU A 300 -16.28 -5.66 -18.51
C GLU A 300 -17.67 -6.05 -19.02
N GLU A 301 -18.22 -5.32 -19.99
CA GLU A 301 -19.54 -5.62 -20.57
C GLU A 301 -19.53 -6.94 -21.34
N LYS A 302 -18.46 -7.22 -22.09
CA LYS A 302 -18.25 -8.53 -22.74
C LYS A 302 -18.21 -9.68 -21.72
N ASN A 303 -17.50 -9.47 -20.61
CA ASN A 303 -17.42 -10.46 -19.53
C ASN A 303 -18.80 -10.66 -18.88
N ARG A 304 -19.54 -9.58 -18.59
CA ARG A 304 -20.90 -9.63 -18.05
C ARG A 304 -21.83 -10.43 -18.96
N SER A 305 -21.88 -10.09 -20.26
CA SER A 305 -22.69 -10.82 -21.24
C SER A 305 -22.32 -12.31 -21.32
N MET A 306 -21.03 -12.65 -21.24
CA MET A 306 -20.58 -14.04 -21.21
C MET A 306 -21.07 -14.74 -19.94
N THR A 307 -20.90 -14.12 -18.77
CA THR A 307 -21.33 -14.69 -17.49
C THR A 307 -22.84 -14.89 -17.44
N ASP A 308 -23.63 -13.97 -17.97
CA ASP A 308 -25.09 -14.10 -18.04
C ASP A 308 -25.52 -15.18 -19.04
N GLY A 309 -24.77 -15.34 -20.14
CA GLY A 309 -24.94 -16.45 -21.07
C GLY A 309 -24.69 -17.81 -20.39
N LEU A 310 -23.62 -17.93 -19.60
CA LEU A 310 -23.30 -19.14 -18.83
C LEU A 310 -24.35 -19.42 -17.76
N ARG A 311 -24.75 -18.42 -16.97
CA ARG A 311 -25.83 -18.57 -15.96
C ARG A 311 -27.13 -19.06 -16.57
N ARG A 312 -27.53 -18.54 -17.73
CA ARG A 312 -28.73 -19.01 -18.45
C ARG A 312 -28.61 -20.48 -18.87
N ARG A 313 -27.43 -20.90 -19.37
CA ARG A 313 -27.18 -22.31 -19.73
C ARG A 313 -27.21 -23.21 -18.51
N GLU A 314 -26.56 -22.82 -17.41
CA GLU A 314 -26.58 -23.55 -16.15
C GLU A 314 -28.00 -23.73 -15.62
N LEU A 315 -28.81 -22.67 -15.61
CA LEU A 315 -30.22 -22.75 -15.22
C LEU A 315 -31.02 -23.68 -16.13
N ASN A 316 -30.76 -23.66 -17.44
CA ASN A 316 -31.43 -24.57 -18.37
C ASN A 316 -31.05 -26.03 -18.15
N ILE A 317 -29.76 -26.31 -17.90
CA ILE A 317 -29.27 -27.65 -17.57
C ILE A 317 -29.93 -28.14 -16.28
N LYS A 318 -29.95 -27.32 -15.22
CA LYS A 318 -30.63 -27.66 -13.95
C LYS A 318 -32.10 -28.02 -14.15
N ARG A 319 -32.85 -27.23 -14.95
CA ARG A 319 -34.26 -27.55 -15.27
C ARG A 319 -34.40 -28.88 -16.01
N ILE A 320 -33.47 -29.18 -16.93
CA ILE A 320 -33.47 -30.44 -17.67
C ILE A 320 -33.15 -31.62 -16.73
N GLU A 321 -32.15 -31.48 -15.86
CA GLU A 321 -31.79 -32.46 -14.83
C GLU A 321 -32.99 -32.74 -13.91
N GLU A 322 -33.63 -31.70 -13.36
CA GLU A 322 -34.84 -31.81 -12.54
C GLU A 322 -35.98 -32.54 -13.28
N ALA A 323 -36.17 -32.24 -14.58
CA ALA A 323 -37.17 -32.90 -15.40
C ALA A 323 -36.86 -34.39 -15.62
N TYR A 324 -35.60 -34.76 -15.85
CA TYR A 324 -35.19 -36.16 -15.98
C TYR A 324 -35.28 -36.90 -14.66
N ASP A 325 -34.89 -36.29 -13.55
CA ASP A 325 -35.06 -36.87 -12.21
C ASP A 325 -36.53 -37.14 -11.90
N GLN A 326 -37.41 -36.20 -12.24
CA GLN A 326 -38.85 -36.40 -12.04
C GLN A 326 -39.39 -37.53 -12.95
N LYS A 327 -38.96 -37.60 -14.21
CA LYS A 327 -39.33 -38.71 -15.11
C LYS A 327 -38.85 -40.06 -14.56
N LEU A 328 -37.60 -40.13 -14.09
CA LEU A 328 -37.03 -41.34 -13.50
C LEU A 328 -37.82 -41.79 -12.27
N LYS A 329 -38.15 -40.85 -11.37
CA LYS A 329 -39.01 -41.12 -10.20
C LYS A 329 -40.37 -41.67 -10.62
N ASN A 330 -41.00 -41.07 -11.63
CA ASN A 330 -42.30 -41.50 -12.13
C ASN A 330 -42.26 -42.92 -12.72
N GLU A 331 -41.27 -43.23 -13.55
CA GLU A 331 -41.09 -44.58 -14.11
C GLU A 331 -40.80 -45.60 -13.02
N LEU A 332 -39.97 -45.26 -12.04
CA LEU A 332 -39.67 -46.14 -10.90
C LEU A 332 -40.93 -46.43 -10.07
N LEU A 333 -41.77 -45.42 -9.82
CA LEU A 333 -43.07 -45.61 -9.16
C LEU A 333 -44.01 -46.48 -10.00
N LYS A 334 -44.03 -46.31 -11.32
CA LYS A 334 -44.83 -47.13 -12.25
C LYS A 334 -44.42 -48.60 -12.18
N TYR A 335 -43.13 -48.91 -12.28
CA TYR A 335 -42.63 -50.28 -12.11
C TYR A 335 -42.95 -50.87 -10.73
N GLN A 336 -42.84 -50.06 -9.66
CA GLN A 336 -43.23 -50.51 -8.32
C GLN A 336 -44.73 -50.84 -8.21
N LEU A 337 -45.59 -50.06 -8.85
CA LEU A 337 -47.03 -50.32 -8.89
C LEU A 337 -47.34 -51.59 -9.70
N GLU A 338 -46.74 -51.74 -10.88
CA GLU A 338 -46.90 -52.93 -11.72
C GLU A 338 -46.48 -54.21 -10.99
N LEU A 339 -45.34 -54.19 -10.30
CA LEU A 339 -44.89 -55.32 -9.47
C LEU A 339 -45.86 -55.63 -8.31
N LYS A 340 -46.47 -54.61 -7.71
CA LYS A 340 -47.49 -54.80 -6.66
C LYS A 340 -48.78 -55.39 -7.23
N GLU A 341 -49.24 -54.88 -8.37
CA GLU A 341 -50.41 -55.40 -9.09
C GLU A 341 -50.21 -56.86 -9.50
N ASP A 342 -49.03 -57.21 -10.02
CA ASP A 342 -48.65 -58.59 -10.35
C ASP A 342 -48.61 -59.51 -9.13
N CYS A 343 -48.10 -59.03 -8.00
CA CYS A 343 -48.14 -59.76 -6.74
C CYS A 343 -49.58 -59.99 -6.28
N ILE A 344 -50.44 -58.97 -6.33
CA ILE A 344 -51.86 -59.08 -5.98
C ILE A 344 -52.56 -60.07 -6.94
N ALA A 345 -52.32 -59.98 -8.24
CA ALA A 345 -52.90 -60.86 -9.24
C ALA A 345 -52.45 -62.33 -9.05
N ARG A 346 -51.19 -62.57 -8.72
CA ARG A 346 -50.68 -63.91 -8.37
C ARG A 346 -51.33 -64.45 -7.08
N THR A 347 -51.44 -63.61 -6.05
CA THR A 347 -52.11 -63.99 -4.80
C THR A 347 -53.59 -64.30 -5.01
N ASN A 348 -54.31 -63.49 -5.77
CA ASN A 348 -55.73 -63.71 -6.09
C ASN A 348 -55.93 -65.01 -6.89
N ARG A 349 -55.08 -65.29 -7.88
CA ARG A 349 -55.10 -66.57 -8.61
C ARG A 349 -54.89 -67.76 -7.67
N LEU A 350 -53.91 -67.68 -6.76
CA LEU A 350 -53.65 -68.72 -5.78
C LEU A 350 -54.84 -68.94 -4.82
N ILE A 351 -55.51 -67.86 -4.39
CA ILE A 351 -56.72 -67.94 -3.55
C ILE A 351 -57.84 -68.66 -4.30
N GLU A 352 -58.07 -68.28 -5.55
CA GLU A 352 -59.11 -68.87 -6.40
C GLU A 352 -58.83 -70.36 -6.70
N ASP A 353 -57.58 -70.71 -6.99
CA ASP A 353 -57.17 -72.11 -7.19
C ASP A 353 -57.30 -72.92 -5.90
N LYS A 354 -56.94 -72.34 -4.73
CA LYS A 354 -57.19 -72.96 -3.43
C LYS A 354 -58.69 -73.18 -3.18
N ARG A 355 -59.56 -72.24 -3.57
CA ARG A 355 -61.02 -72.39 -3.49
C ARG A 355 -61.51 -73.54 -4.37
N LYS A 356 -61.13 -73.57 -5.64
CA LYS A 356 -61.47 -74.66 -6.58
C LYS A 356 -60.97 -76.02 -6.11
N ASN A 357 -59.76 -76.09 -5.56
CA ASN A 357 -59.21 -77.34 -5.03
C ASN A 357 -59.97 -77.81 -3.79
N LYS A 358 -60.39 -76.90 -2.91
CA LYS A 358 -61.29 -77.24 -1.78
C LYS A 358 -62.64 -77.76 -2.27
N GLU A 359 -63.24 -77.13 -3.27
CA GLU A 359 -64.50 -77.59 -3.88
C GLU A 359 -64.36 -78.98 -4.51
N LYS A 360 -63.29 -79.22 -5.27
CA LYS A 360 -62.98 -80.55 -5.80
C LYS A 360 -62.77 -81.58 -4.68
N ALA A 361 -62.07 -81.22 -3.60
CA ALA A 361 -61.87 -82.11 -2.46
C ALA A 361 -63.20 -82.46 -1.78
N MET A 362 -64.11 -81.49 -1.62
CA MET A 362 -65.47 -81.73 -1.11
C MET A 362 -66.26 -82.64 -2.05
N HIS A 363 -66.23 -82.40 -3.36
CA HIS A 363 -66.89 -83.24 -4.36
C HIS A 363 -66.37 -84.69 -4.33
N PHE A 364 -65.05 -84.89 -4.31
CA PHE A 364 -64.47 -86.24 -4.18
C PHE A 364 -64.84 -86.91 -2.86
N GLN A 365 -64.94 -86.14 -1.76
CA GLN A 365 -65.39 -86.66 -0.48
C GLN A 365 -66.86 -87.12 -0.53
N GLU A 366 -67.73 -86.35 -1.18
CA GLU A 366 -69.14 -86.72 -1.43
C GLU A 366 -69.24 -87.97 -2.31
N GLU A 367 -68.53 -88.01 -3.44
CA GLU A 367 -68.46 -89.19 -4.30
C GLU A 367 -67.96 -90.42 -3.54
N PHE A 368 -66.90 -90.28 -2.75
CA PHE A 368 -66.37 -91.37 -1.93
C PHE A 368 -67.40 -91.87 -0.90
N ALA A 369 -68.17 -90.96 -0.28
CA ALA A 369 -69.25 -91.33 0.62
C ALA A 369 -70.36 -92.11 -0.10
N THR A 370 -70.77 -91.66 -1.31
CA THR A 370 -71.77 -92.40 -2.12
C THR A 370 -71.26 -93.77 -2.57
N LEU A 371 -69.99 -93.89 -2.95
CA LEU A 371 -69.36 -95.15 -3.32
C LEU A 371 -69.27 -96.11 -2.13
N ASN A 372 -68.94 -95.61 -0.94
CA ASN A 372 -68.96 -96.43 0.27
C ASN A 372 -70.37 -96.90 0.60
N PHE A 373 -71.39 -96.04 0.49
CA PHE A 373 -72.78 -96.45 0.68
C PHE A 373 -73.18 -97.56 -0.29
N LYS A 374 -72.84 -97.42 -1.58
CA LYS A 374 -73.08 -98.46 -2.60
C LYS A 374 -72.31 -99.74 -2.33
N ARG A 375 -71.06 -99.64 -1.84
CA ARG A 375 -70.27 -100.81 -1.42
C ARG A 375 -70.94 -101.55 -0.28
N GLU A 376 -71.38 -100.84 0.75
CA GLU A 376 -72.12 -101.43 1.88
C GLU A 376 -73.44 -102.08 1.46
N GLU A 377 -74.15 -101.47 0.49
CA GLU A 377 -75.35 -102.06 -0.11
C GLU A 377 -75.02 -103.32 -0.92
N LEU A 378 -73.95 -103.29 -1.71
CA LEU A 378 -73.46 -104.45 -2.43
C LEU A 378 -73.05 -105.56 -1.47
N ASP A 379 -72.30 -105.26 -0.40
CA ASP A 379 -71.93 -106.23 0.64
C ASP A 379 -73.17 -106.85 1.30
N ARG A 380 -74.18 -106.04 1.60
CA ARG A 380 -75.50 -106.54 2.07
C ARG A 380 -76.15 -107.47 1.05
N SER A 381 -76.15 -107.12 -0.24
CA SER A 381 -76.69 -107.96 -1.31
C SER A 381 -75.90 -109.26 -1.53
N VAL A 382 -74.57 -109.21 -1.47
CA VAL A 382 -73.67 -110.36 -1.57
C VAL A 382 -73.93 -111.31 -0.40
N ASN A 383 -74.07 -110.77 0.82
CA ASN A 383 -74.44 -111.58 1.98
C ASN A 383 -75.82 -112.23 1.79
N ARG A 384 -76.78 -111.52 1.20
CA ARG A 384 -78.09 -112.08 0.85
C ARG A 384 -77.99 -113.19 -0.22
N VAL A 385 -77.17 -113.01 -1.24
CA VAL A 385 -76.90 -114.04 -2.26
C VAL A 385 -76.26 -115.26 -1.63
N LYS A 386 -75.23 -115.11 -0.78
CA LYS A 386 -74.63 -116.22 -0.03
C LYS A 386 -75.66 -116.97 0.82
N GLU A 387 -76.57 -116.26 1.47
CA GLU A 387 -77.66 -116.87 2.22
C GLU A 387 -78.61 -117.67 1.30
N LEU A 388 -78.98 -117.10 0.14
CA LEU A 388 -79.80 -117.80 -0.86
C LEU A 388 -79.08 -118.99 -1.49
N GLU A 389 -77.77 -118.91 -1.73
CA GLU A 389 -76.93 -120.02 -2.20
C GLU A 389 -76.90 -121.16 -1.18
N LEU A 390 -76.74 -120.86 0.11
CA LEU A 390 -76.83 -121.86 1.18
C LEU A 390 -78.22 -122.51 1.22
N GLN A 391 -79.28 -121.72 1.04
CA GLN A 391 -80.65 -122.24 0.94
C GLN A 391 -80.82 -123.13 -0.31
N LEU A 392 -80.30 -122.72 -1.47
CA LEU A 392 -80.34 -123.50 -2.70
C LEU A 392 -79.57 -124.82 -2.54
N GLU A 393 -78.39 -124.80 -1.94
CA GLU A 393 -77.58 -126.00 -1.72
C GLU A 393 -78.26 -126.95 -0.72
N SER A 394 -78.93 -126.40 0.30
CA SER A 394 -79.82 -127.17 1.18
C SER A 394 -80.97 -127.81 0.39
N VAL A 395 -81.66 -127.07 -0.48
CA VAL A 395 -82.74 -127.60 -1.33
C VAL A 395 -82.21 -128.63 -2.31
N LYS A 396 -81.05 -128.43 -2.94
CA LYS A 396 -80.41 -129.44 -3.79
C LYS A 396 -80.08 -130.71 -3.01
N ALA A 397 -79.55 -130.59 -1.80
CA ALA A 397 -79.29 -131.75 -0.94
C ALA A 397 -80.60 -132.48 -0.58
N GLN A 398 -81.68 -131.74 -0.29
CA GLN A 398 -83.02 -132.29 -0.10
C GLN A 398 -83.53 -133.00 -1.36
N CYS A 399 -83.39 -132.39 -2.55
CA CYS A 399 -83.73 -132.99 -3.82
C CYS A 399 -82.93 -134.27 -4.07
N LEU A 400 -81.60 -134.28 -3.89
CA LEU A 400 -80.76 -135.47 -4.04
C LEU A 400 -81.16 -136.58 -3.07
N ALA A 401 -81.51 -136.24 -1.83
CA ALA A 401 -82.04 -137.20 -0.86
C ALA A 401 -83.37 -137.79 -1.35
N LEU A 402 -84.31 -136.95 -1.83
CA LEU A 402 -85.57 -137.37 -2.45
C LEU A 402 -85.33 -138.26 -3.68
N THR A 403 -84.38 -137.92 -4.56
CA THR A 403 -84.03 -138.72 -5.73
C THR A 403 -83.45 -140.07 -5.35
N LYS A 404 -82.60 -140.15 -4.31
CA LYS A 404 -82.13 -141.42 -3.74
C LYS A 404 -83.27 -142.25 -3.16
N GLN A 405 -84.21 -141.60 -2.47
CA GLN A 405 -85.41 -142.26 -1.93
C GLN A 405 -86.28 -142.81 -3.07
N ASN A 406 -86.47 -142.04 -4.15
CA ASN A 406 -87.17 -142.46 -5.37
C ASN A 406 -86.46 -143.61 -6.09
N HIS A 407 -85.13 -143.59 -6.14
CA HIS A 407 -84.33 -144.67 -6.71
C HIS A 407 -84.45 -145.95 -5.87
N MET A 408 -84.48 -145.84 -4.54
CA MET A 408 -84.69 -146.97 -3.63
C MET A 408 -86.09 -147.57 -3.78
N LEU A 409 -87.12 -146.72 -3.92
CA LEU A 409 -88.49 -147.15 -4.24
C LEU A 409 -88.56 -147.83 -5.62
N SER A 410 -87.93 -147.27 -6.65
CA SER A 410 -87.85 -147.90 -7.98
C SER A 410 -87.09 -149.23 -7.97
N LYS A 411 -86.07 -149.37 -7.13
CA LYS A 411 -85.30 -150.63 -6.99
C LYS A 411 -86.15 -151.70 -6.29
N LYS A 412 -86.93 -151.35 -5.27
CA LYS A 412 -87.95 -152.23 -4.67
C LYS A 412 -89.02 -152.68 -5.68
N VAL A 413 -89.43 -151.79 -6.58
CA VAL A 413 -90.40 -152.12 -7.65
C VAL A 413 -89.78 -153.09 -8.68
N LYS A 414 -88.49 -152.96 -8.99
CA LYS A 414 -87.77 -153.89 -9.88
C LYS A 414 -87.40 -155.23 -9.23
N GLU A 415 -87.22 -155.31 -7.92
CA GLU A 415 -87.03 -156.59 -7.22
C GLU A 415 -88.33 -157.41 -7.10
N MET A 416 -89.50 -156.79 -7.29
CA MET A 416 -90.81 -157.44 -7.30
C MET A 416 -91.23 -158.05 -8.66
N SER A 417 -90.38 -158.03 -9.70
CA SER A 417 -90.75 -158.46 -11.07
C SER A 417 -90.50 -159.93 -11.41
N ASN A 418 -90.54 -160.84 -10.43
CA ASN A 418 -90.50 -162.31 -10.64
C ASN A 418 -91.90 -162.95 -10.80
N TYR A 419 -92.92 -162.16 -11.15
CA TYR A 419 -94.28 -162.64 -11.44
C TYR A 419 -94.38 -163.37 -12.80
N SER A 420 -93.38 -163.19 -13.68
CA SER A 420 -93.31 -163.82 -15.01
C SER A 420 -92.95 -165.32 -14.94
N LEU A 421 -92.07 -165.71 -14.01
CA LEU A 421 -91.62 -167.10 -13.81
C LEU A 421 -92.72 -168.00 -13.19
N LEU A 422 -93.65 -167.42 -12.42
CA LEU A 422 -94.78 -168.15 -11.84
C LEU A 422 -95.89 -168.44 -12.89
N LYS A 423 -95.89 -167.70 -14.01
CA LYS A 423 -96.90 -167.81 -15.08
C LYS A 423 -96.54 -168.88 -16.12
N GLU A 424 -95.25 -169.11 -16.37
CA GLU A 424 -94.75 -170.21 -17.23
C GLU A 424 -94.89 -171.58 -16.54
N GLY A 425 -94.56 -171.70 -15.24
CA GLY A 425 -94.73 -172.95 -14.51
C GLY A 425 -96.18 -173.43 -14.36
N LYS A 426 -97.16 -172.50 -14.38
CA LYS A 426 -98.59 -172.85 -14.39
C LYS A 426 -99.03 -173.47 -15.72
N LEU A 427 -98.48 -173.01 -16.85
CA LEU A 427 -98.81 -173.53 -18.18
C LEU A 427 -98.18 -174.90 -18.45
N GLU A 428 -96.99 -175.19 -17.93
CA GLU A 428 -96.36 -176.52 -18.03
C GLU A 428 -97.07 -177.58 -17.17
N LEU A 429 -97.55 -177.23 -15.96
CA LEU A 429 -98.34 -178.14 -15.12
C LEU A 429 -99.74 -178.42 -15.68
N GLU A 430 -100.31 -177.49 -16.46
CA GLU A 430 -101.62 -177.64 -17.12
C GLU A 430 -101.54 -178.50 -18.40
N ALA A 431 -100.39 -178.51 -19.07
CA ALA A 431 -100.09 -179.42 -20.18
C ALA A 431 -99.83 -180.86 -19.71
N GLN A 432 -99.10 -181.04 -18.59
CA GLN A 432 -98.86 -182.37 -18.00
C GLN A 432 -100.14 -183.02 -17.44
N ASN A 433 -101.06 -182.22 -16.87
CA ASN A 433 -102.36 -182.74 -16.40
C ASN A 433 -103.30 -183.16 -17.54
N LYS A 434 -103.21 -182.57 -18.73
CA LYS A 434 -103.96 -183.00 -19.92
C LYS A 434 -103.43 -184.32 -20.49
N LEU A 435 -102.10 -184.50 -20.50
CA LEU A 435 -101.46 -185.73 -20.99
C LEU A 435 -101.75 -186.94 -20.08
N LEU A 436 -101.70 -186.75 -18.76
CA LEU A 436 -102.01 -187.80 -17.78
C LEU A 436 -103.51 -188.16 -17.74
N LYS A 437 -104.42 -187.23 -18.03
CA LYS A 437 -105.86 -187.53 -18.20
C LYS A 437 -106.16 -188.31 -19.48
N GLN A 438 -105.42 -188.08 -20.56
CA GLN A 438 -105.55 -188.85 -21.80
C GLN A 438 -105.08 -190.30 -21.61
N GLN A 439 -103.95 -190.51 -20.92
CA GLN A 439 -103.41 -191.84 -20.62
C GLN A 439 -104.28 -192.67 -19.67
N LEU A 440 -105.05 -192.01 -18.80
CA LEU A 440 -106.01 -192.68 -17.90
C LEU A 440 -107.29 -193.14 -18.62
N GLU A 441 -107.73 -192.45 -19.68
CA GLU A 441 -108.87 -192.89 -20.50
C GLU A 441 -108.49 -193.96 -21.53
N ASP A 442 -107.28 -193.90 -22.09
CA ASP A 442 -106.79 -194.94 -22.98
C ASP A 442 -106.66 -196.28 -22.22
N MET A 443 -106.14 -196.29 -21.00
CA MET A 443 -106.07 -197.47 -20.12
C MET A 443 -107.45 -198.00 -19.66
N LYS A 444 -108.46 -197.13 -19.50
CA LYS A 444 -109.83 -197.54 -19.19
C LYS A 444 -110.54 -198.15 -20.41
N SER A 445 -110.28 -197.63 -21.60
CA SER A 445 -110.80 -198.19 -22.85
C SER A 445 -110.19 -199.56 -23.20
N GLU A 446 -108.93 -199.80 -22.81
CA GLU A 446 -108.22 -201.06 -23.00
C GLU A 446 -108.70 -202.15 -22.01
N ASN A 447 -109.05 -201.77 -20.77
CA ASN A 447 -109.69 -202.67 -19.79
C ASN A 447 -111.13 -203.08 -20.18
N LEU A 448 -111.87 -202.23 -20.90
CA LEU A 448 -113.21 -202.57 -21.40
C LEU A 448 -113.16 -203.57 -22.58
N ASN A 449 -112.10 -203.53 -23.40
CA ASN A 449 -111.90 -204.43 -24.54
C ASN A 449 -111.41 -205.84 -24.14
N LEU A 450 -110.69 -205.97 -23.02
CA LEU A 450 -110.31 -207.30 -22.49
C LEU A 450 -111.46 -207.99 -21.72
N LEU A 451 -112.39 -207.22 -21.14
CA LEU A 451 -113.62 -207.78 -20.55
C LEU A 451 -114.59 -208.32 -21.62
N ASN A 452 -114.62 -207.72 -22.81
CA ASN A 452 -115.46 -208.15 -23.94
C ASN A 452 -114.92 -209.35 -24.73
N ARG A 453 -113.70 -209.85 -24.43
CA ARG A 453 -113.23 -211.16 -24.91
C ARG A 453 -113.60 -212.32 -23.97
N LYS A 454 -114.16 -212.02 -22.78
CA LYS A 454 -114.67 -213.01 -21.81
C LYS A 454 -116.15 -213.38 -21.98
N SER A 455 -116.86 -212.92 -23.01
CA SER A 455 -118.31 -213.19 -23.13
C SER A 455 -118.87 -213.45 -24.53
N PHE A 456 -118.07 -213.94 -25.49
CA PHE A 456 -118.63 -214.28 -26.82
C PHE A 456 -118.19 -215.58 -27.48
N PHE A 457 -117.56 -216.54 -26.78
CA PHE A 457 -117.39 -217.90 -27.33
C PHE A 457 -117.41 -218.99 -26.25
N PHE A 458 -118.57 -219.11 -25.58
CA PHE A 458 -118.99 -220.37 -24.95
C PHE A 458 -120.42 -220.73 -25.40
N LEU A 459 -120.79 -220.58 -26.68
CA LEU A 459 -121.99 -221.29 -27.16
C LEU A 459 -122.20 -221.43 -28.67
N ILE A 460 -121.17 -221.75 -29.47
CA ILE A 460 -121.38 -222.46 -30.75
C ILE A 460 -120.27 -223.50 -30.92
N CYS A 461 -120.70 -224.76 -31.03
CA CYS A 461 -119.97 -226.00 -31.33
C CYS A 461 -119.28 -226.68 -30.14
N LEU A 462 -119.98 -227.60 -29.47
CA LEU A 462 -120.28 -228.99 -29.89
C LEU A 462 -119.07 -229.92 -29.74
N CYS A 463 -119.29 -230.88 -28.86
CA CYS A 463 -118.61 -232.16 -28.72
C CYS A 463 -117.24 -232.16 -28.04
N LEU A 464 -117.19 -231.73 -26.77
CA LEU A 464 -117.22 -232.63 -25.60
C LEU A 464 -117.08 -231.85 -24.30
#